data_AF-A0A925GU56-F1
#
_entry.id   AF-A0A925GU56-F1
#
_cell.length_a   1.000
_cell.length_b   1.000
_cell.length_c   1.000
_cell.angle_alpha   90.00
_cell.angle_beta   90.00
_cell.angle_gamma   90.00
#
_symmetry.space_group_name_H-M   'P 1'
#
loop_
_entity.id
_entity.type
_entity.pdbx_description
1 polymer ?
#
loop_
_entity_poly.entity_id
_entity_poly.type
_entity_poly.pdbx_seq_one_letter_code
_entity_poly.pdbx_strand_id
1 'polypeptide(L)'
;MQPMALTYNLRVLKEHSEKSGIPFHGTPMAKNTRPYDGRNECIRCKTCAICPTGARYSPDFTYKKLLSAKKLTLHDQTLVRRLVMDDKSARIVAAQAVDRRDPSKQLEYRARHFVLASGYTWSPHLLLLSANDRFPQGLANKSGCVGRYMTGHGWVTAQMEVPHAIYPGMNETHALISRKYFRCDPGKPFVRHDLRIWESGANREPQLKDKQGNLLLGDDLLKDWRSRATSKGTARLRGYFDTHPDRESRLTLDTSNRNAFEDPMPKIAHRMDSAAQSRMPGTRQHIVDVFESLAKANNGKLLRVTDGPYQDHPAGGCRMGTDPAESVTDSFGRTHDHENLLVVGAPTLPTGGCTNGTLTFVALTLRSADKLSEEYRIAGSARKG
;
A
#
# COMPACT_ATOMS: atom_id res chain seq x y z
N MET A 1 17.58 -1.60 -14.95
CA MET A 1 18.07 -0.32 -14.40
C MET A 1 18.84 -0.64 -13.13
N GLN A 2 20.03 -0.06 -12.92
CA GLN A 2 20.84 -0.38 -11.74
C GLN A 2 20.16 0.11 -10.44
N PRO A 3 20.37 -0.56 -9.29
CA PRO A 3 19.88 -0.09 -8.00
C PRO A 3 20.35 1.34 -7.69
N MET A 4 19.52 2.10 -6.97
CA MET A 4 19.93 3.41 -6.49
C MET A 4 21.08 3.25 -5.51
N ALA A 5 22.22 3.90 -5.80
CA ALA A 5 23.36 3.88 -4.89
C ALA A 5 22.94 4.38 -3.49
N LEU A 6 23.42 3.67 -2.46
CA LEU A 6 23.17 4.04 -1.08
C LEU A 6 23.82 5.41 -0.79
N THR A 7 23.08 6.27 -0.10
CA THR A 7 23.63 7.48 0.51
C THR A 7 24.62 7.09 1.62
N TYR A 8 25.51 8.03 2.01
CA TYR A 8 26.52 7.77 3.03
C TYR A 8 25.90 7.20 4.33
N ASN A 9 24.84 7.85 4.83
CA ASN A 9 24.09 7.38 6.00
C ASN A 9 23.61 5.91 5.91
N LEU A 10 23.08 5.49 4.77
CA LEU A 10 22.59 4.12 4.57
C LEU A 10 23.74 3.13 4.42
N ARG A 11 24.91 3.54 3.90
CA ARG A 11 26.10 2.69 3.92
C ARG A 11 26.58 2.43 5.34
N VAL A 12 26.71 3.49 6.15
CA VAL A 12 27.08 3.39 7.57
C VAL A 12 26.08 2.53 8.35
N LEU A 13 24.78 2.77 8.16
CA LEU A 13 23.74 1.97 8.82
C LEU A 13 23.74 0.52 8.36
N LYS A 14 24.02 0.25 7.08
CA LYS A 14 24.16 -1.12 6.57
C LYS A 14 25.35 -1.82 7.22
N GLU A 15 26.52 -1.19 7.22
CA GLU A 15 27.74 -1.72 7.83
C GLU A 15 27.55 -1.98 9.33
N HIS A 16 26.91 -1.06 10.05
CA HIS A 16 26.54 -1.23 11.46
C HIS A 16 25.64 -2.46 11.65
N SER A 17 24.52 -2.50 10.94
CA SER A 17 23.48 -3.50 11.16
C SER A 17 23.84 -4.89 10.67
N GLU A 18 24.66 -5.02 9.63
CA GLU A 18 25.09 -6.33 9.11
C GLU A 18 26.07 -7.07 10.04
N LYS A 19 26.66 -6.39 11.05
CA LYS A 19 27.39 -7.06 12.13
C LYS A 19 26.50 -8.00 12.96
N SER A 20 25.17 -7.83 12.91
CA SER A 20 24.22 -8.80 13.51
C SER A 20 24.10 -10.12 12.72
N GLY A 21 24.70 -10.23 11.53
CA GLY A 21 24.49 -11.35 10.62
C GLY A 21 23.14 -11.30 9.88
N ILE A 22 22.46 -10.15 9.86
CA ILE A 22 21.25 -9.92 9.05
C ILE A 22 21.64 -9.13 7.80
N PRO A 23 21.48 -9.68 6.59
CA PRO A 23 21.85 -8.98 5.36
C PRO A 23 20.82 -7.92 4.99
N PHE A 24 21.31 -6.78 4.48
CA PHE A 24 20.50 -5.66 4.03
C PHE A 24 20.86 -5.22 2.61
N HIS A 25 19.87 -4.73 1.87
CA HIS A 25 20.08 -4.08 0.59
C HIS A 25 19.22 -2.81 0.48
N GLY A 26 19.49 -1.96 -0.52
CA GLY A 26 18.63 -0.82 -0.82
C GLY A 26 17.21 -1.28 -1.16
N THR A 27 16.22 -0.59 -0.62
CA THR A 27 14.80 -0.87 -0.95
C THR A 27 14.57 -0.55 -2.42
N PRO A 28 13.96 -1.46 -3.21
CA PRO A 28 13.56 -1.14 -4.58
C PRO A 28 12.58 0.04 -4.62
N MET A 29 12.87 1.03 -5.46
CA MET A 29 12.06 2.25 -5.59
C MET A 29 11.65 2.45 -7.04
N ALA A 30 10.43 2.94 -7.25
CA ALA A 30 10.00 3.43 -8.57
C ALA A 30 10.60 4.83 -8.84
N LYS A 31 11.93 4.92 -8.84
CA LYS A 31 12.73 6.12 -9.09
C LYS A 31 13.80 5.81 -10.13
N ASN A 32 13.98 6.72 -11.08
CA ASN A 32 14.94 6.58 -12.16
C ASN A 32 16.39 6.79 -11.65
N THR A 33 17.29 5.83 -11.90
CA THR A 33 18.75 5.98 -11.69
C THR A 33 19.50 6.34 -12.98
N ARG A 34 18.76 6.53 -14.06
CA ARG A 34 19.16 7.11 -15.35
C ARG A 34 17.88 7.60 -16.04
N PRO A 35 17.94 8.51 -17.02
CA PRO A 35 16.77 8.86 -17.81
C PRO A 35 16.06 7.61 -18.36
N TYR A 36 14.73 7.54 -18.22
CA TYR A 36 13.93 6.37 -18.60
C TYR A 36 12.47 6.75 -18.87
N ASP A 37 11.90 6.24 -19.96
CA ASP A 37 10.50 6.47 -20.39
C ASP A 37 10.12 7.97 -20.37
N GLY A 38 10.99 8.81 -20.96
CA GLY A 38 10.79 10.26 -21.04
C GLY A 38 10.91 11.02 -19.71
N ARG A 39 11.39 10.37 -18.64
CA ARG A 39 11.56 10.99 -17.31
C ARG A 39 13.01 11.11 -16.89
N ASN A 40 13.30 12.17 -16.14
CA ASN A 40 14.64 12.49 -15.66
C ASN A 40 15.19 11.49 -14.65
N GLU A 41 16.50 11.57 -14.41
CA GLU A 41 17.19 10.88 -13.33
C GLU A 41 16.91 11.49 -11.95
N CYS A 42 16.92 10.66 -10.91
CA CYS A 42 16.71 11.10 -9.54
C CYS A 42 17.94 11.79 -8.96
N ILE A 43 17.83 13.11 -8.80
CA ILE A 43 18.86 13.95 -8.14
C ILE A 43 18.75 13.97 -6.60
N ARG A 44 17.88 13.13 -6.01
CA ARG A 44 17.67 13.03 -4.55
C ARG A 44 17.27 14.35 -3.86
N CYS A 45 16.41 15.13 -4.51
CA CYS A 45 15.82 16.39 -4.00
C CYS A 45 15.02 16.29 -2.68
N LYS A 46 14.93 15.11 -2.05
CA LYS A 46 14.21 14.83 -0.79
C LYS A 46 12.68 15.08 -0.79
N THR A 47 12.11 15.72 -1.79
CA THR A 47 10.68 16.06 -1.89
C THR A 47 9.84 14.94 -2.51
N CYS A 48 10.02 13.68 -2.12
CA CYS A 48 9.38 12.56 -2.84
C CYS A 48 7.84 12.54 -2.76
N ALA A 49 7.20 13.31 -1.87
CA ALA A 49 5.76 13.54 -1.90
C ALA A 49 5.33 14.12 -3.27
N ILE A 50 6.05 15.16 -3.74
CA ILE A 50 5.89 15.76 -5.06
C ILE A 50 7.27 15.91 -5.69
N CYS A 51 7.61 15.01 -6.62
CA CYS A 51 8.95 14.98 -7.22
C CYS A 51 9.08 16.08 -8.30
N PRO A 52 9.88 17.14 -8.08
CA PRO A 52 9.95 18.27 -9.00
C PRO A 52 10.66 17.91 -10.32
N THR A 53 11.52 16.89 -10.30
CA THR A 53 12.26 16.48 -11.51
C THR A 53 11.50 15.47 -12.37
N GLY A 54 10.39 14.91 -11.88
CA GLY A 54 9.70 13.80 -12.56
C GLY A 54 10.45 12.46 -12.51
N ALA A 55 11.51 12.34 -11.70
CA ALA A 55 12.30 11.11 -11.62
C ALA A 55 11.63 9.97 -10.84
N ARG A 56 10.68 10.27 -9.94
CA ARG A 56 9.84 9.29 -9.24
C ARG A 56 8.60 8.99 -10.09
N TYR A 57 8.16 7.73 -10.12
CA TYR A 57 6.89 7.38 -10.72
C TYR A 57 5.73 7.99 -9.95
N SER A 58 4.80 8.54 -10.70
CA SER A 58 3.45 8.90 -10.29
C SER A 58 2.48 8.53 -11.43
N PRO A 59 1.22 8.17 -11.12
CA PRO A 59 0.28 7.70 -12.12
C PRO A 59 0.01 8.68 -13.27
N ASP A 60 0.23 9.98 -13.08
CA ASP A 60 0.02 11.00 -14.11
C ASP A 60 0.89 10.77 -15.35
N PHE A 61 2.07 10.17 -15.22
CA PHE A 61 2.89 9.80 -16.40
C PHE A 61 2.19 8.76 -17.27
N THR A 62 1.64 7.72 -16.64
CA THR A 62 0.86 6.69 -17.34
C THR A 62 -0.39 7.31 -17.98
N TYR A 63 -1.13 8.15 -17.23
CA TYR A 63 -2.32 8.81 -17.77
C TYR A 63 -2.01 9.74 -18.95
N LYS A 64 -0.93 10.54 -18.88
CA LYS A 64 -0.51 11.41 -20.00
C LYS A 64 -0.20 10.60 -21.26
N LYS A 65 0.55 9.50 -21.13
CA LYS A 65 0.89 8.60 -22.25
C LYS A 65 -0.35 7.91 -22.83
N LEU A 66 -1.27 7.52 -21.97
CA LEU A 66 -2.55 6.94 -22.37
C LEU A 66 -3.39 7.99 -23.13
N LEU A 67 -3.60 9.18 -22.57
CA LEU A 67 -4.41 10.24 -23.18
C LEU A 67 -3.85 10.69 -24.53
N SER A 68 -2.51 10.80 -24.66
CA SER A 68 -1.88 11.18 -25.93
C SER A 68 -2.08 10.16 -27.04
N ALA A 69 -2.34 8.89 -26.71
CA ALA A 69 -2.66 7.85 -27.70
C ALA A 69 -4.03 8.05 -28.36
N LYS A 70 -4.91 8.92 -27.81
CA LYS A 70 -6.27 9.21 -28.33
C LYS A 70 -7.14 7.95 -28.54
N LYS A 71 -6.90 6.90 -27.75
CA LYS A 71 -7.65 5.63 -27.78
C LYS A 71 -8.55 5.42 -26.56
N LEU A 72 -8.62 6.40 -25.68
CA LEU A 72 -9.46 6.38 -24.49
C LEU A 72 -10.11 7.75 -24.26
N THR A 73 -11.27 7.70 -23.63
CA THR A 73 -11.96 8.89 -23.15
C THR A 73 -11.88 8.89 -21.63
N LEU A 74 -11.31 9.95 -21.06
CA LEU A 74 -11.31 10.16 -19.62
C LEU A 74 -12.49 11.05 -19.25
N HIS A 75 -13.41 10.51 -18.46
CA HIS A 75 -14.49 11.26 -17.84
C HIS A 75 -14.08 11.63 -16.42
N ASP A 76 -13.49 12.80 -16.25
CA ASP A 76 -13.14 13.34 -14.93
C ASP A 76 -14.37 13.92 -14.22
N GLN A 77 -14.23 14.20 -12.92
CA GLN A 77 -15.32 14.72 -12.08
C GLN A 77 -16.62 13.90 -12.21
N THR A 78 -16.52 12.61 -12.53
CA THR A 78 -17.66 11.72 -12.74
C THR A 78 -17.69 10.72 -11.59
N LEU A 79 -18.76 10.73 -10.80
CA LEU A 79 -18.94 9.80 -9.70
C LEU A 79 -19.86 8.67 -10.15
N VAL A 80 -19.33 7.46 -10.34
CA VAL A 80 -20.13 6.24 -10.53
C VAL A 80 -20.77 5.87 -9.20
N ARG A 81 -22.09 5.74 -9.18
CA ARG A 81 -22.87 5.50 -7.96
C ARG A 81 -23.49 4.10 -7.94
N ARG A 82 -23.75 3.51 -9.11
CA ARG A 82 -24.43 2.21 -9.22
C ARG A 82 -24.02 1.46 -10.48
N LEU A 83 -23.85 0.16 -10.37
CA LEU A 83 -23.80 -0.76 -11.50
C LEU A 83 -25.19 -1.38 -11.68
N VAL A 84 -25.61 -1.51 -12.93
CA VAL A 84 -26.92 -2.05 -13.31
C VAL A 84 -26.72 -3.42 -13.94
N MET A 85 -27.37 -4.43 -13.37
CA MET A 85 -27.42 -5.78 -13.91
C MET A 85 -28.62 -5.92 -14.85
N ASP A 86 -28.46 -6.73 -15.90
CA ASP A 86 -29.55 -7.14 -16.77
C ASP A 86 -30.63 -7.94 -16.01
N ASP A 87 -31.89 -7.78 -16.39
CA ASP A 87 -33.00 -8.48 -15.73
C ASP A 87 -32.98 -9.99 -16.02
N LYS A 88 -32.57 -10.37 -17.24
CA LYS A 88 -32.68 -11.74 -17.76
C LYS A 88 -31.40 -12.55 -17.61
N SER A 89 -30.25 -11.90 -17.44
CA SER A 89 -28.93 -12.52 -17.32
C SER A 89 -28.18 -12.00 -16.11
N ALA A 90 -27.03 -12.60 -15.77
CA ALA A 90 -26.17 -12.09 -14.70
C ALA A 90 -25.15 -11.06 -15.19
N ARG A 91 -25.34 -10.46 -16.38
CA ARG A 91 -24.39 -9.51 -16.95
C ARG A 91 -24.64 -8.09 -16.46
N ILE A 92 -23.57 -7.34 -16.24
CA ILE A 92 -23.66 -5.90 -16.00
C ILE A 92 -23.87 -5.20 -17.34
N VAL A 93 -24.84 -4.29 -17.41
CA VAL A 93 -25.23 -3.60 -18.66
C VAL A 93 -24.92 -2.11 -18.63
N ALA A 94 -24.87 -1.50 -17.44
CA ALA A 94 -24.59 -0.08 -17.31
C ALA A 94 -23.89 0.28 -15.99
N ALA A 95 -23.16 1.40 -16.01
CA ALA A 95 -22.74 2.13 -14.82
C ALA A 95 -23.45 3.48 -14.81
N GLN A 96 -24.24 3.74 -13.77
CA GLN A 96 -24.93 4.99 -13.53
C GLN A 96 -24.03 5.92 -12.71
N ALA A 97 -23.93 7.16 -13.16
CA ALA A 97 -23.02 8.14 -12.62
C ALA A 97 -23.63 9.54 -12.62
N VAL A 98 -22.97 10.46 -11.94
CA VAL A 98 -23.30 11.89 -11.93
C VAL A 98 -22.07 12.72 -12.27
N ASP A 99 -22.27 13.83 -12.96
CA ASP A 99 -21.23 14.86 -13.08
C ASP A 99 -21.15 15.63 -11.74
N ARG A 100 -19.98 15.64 -11.11
CA ARG A 100 -19.78 16.34 -9.83
C ARG A 100 -19.79 17.86 -9.98
N ARG A 101 -19.62 18.38 -11.20
CA ARG A 101 -19.74 19.82 -11.51
C ARG A 101 -21.20 20.23 -11.67
N ASP A 102 -22.04 19.31 -12.11
CA ASP A 102 -23.48 19.48 -12.26
C ASP A 102 -24.22 18.19 -11.85
N PRO A 103 -24.54 18.05 -10.55
CA PRO A 103 -25.26 16.90 -10.00
C PRO A 103 -26.60 16.59 -10.66
N SER A 104 -27.22 17.55 -11.34
CA SER A 104 -28.48 17.32 -12.06
C SER A 104 -28.27 16.43 -13.30
N LYS A 105 -27.05 16.43 -13.84
CA LYS A 105 -26.67 15.63 -15.00
C LYS A 105 -26.40 14.18 -14.62
N GLN A 106 -27.44 13.36 -14.76
CA GLN A 106 -27.31 11.91 -14.69
C GLN A 106 -26.61 11.38 -15.95
N LEU A 107 -25.69 10.44 -15.76
CA LEU A 107 -24.88 9.84 -16.81
C LEU A 107 -25.03 8.32 -16.76
N GLU A 108 -25.03 7.68 -17.93
CA GLU A 108 -25.04 6.23 -18.05
C GLU A 108 -23.95 5.77 -19.02
N TYR A 109 -23.17 4.79 -18.60
CA TYR A 109 -22.12 4.19 -19.41
C TYR A 109 -22.43 2.72 -19.67
N ARG A 110 -22.60 2.36 -20.95
CA ARG A 110 -22.79 0.97 -21.38
C ARG A 110 -21.51 0.41 -21.96
N ALA A 111 -21.15 -0.81 -21.56
CA ALA A 111 -19.92 -1.44 -21.99
C ALA A 111 -20.07 -2.96 -22.05
N ARG A 112 -19.18 -3.63 -22.81
CA ARG A 112 -19.13 -5.09 -22.85
C ARG A 112 -18.56 -5.66 -21.55
N HIS A 113 -17.59 -4.96 -20.95
CA HIS A 113 -16.92 -5.33 -19.70
C HIS A 113 -16.80 -4.11 -18.79
N PHE A 114 -16.86 -4.35 -17.49
CA PHE A 114 -16.70 -3.35 -16.43
C PHE A 114 -15.53 -3.75 -15.54
N VAL A 115 -14.62 -2.81 -15.23
CA VAL A 115 -13.44 -3.06 -14.40
C VAL A 115 -13.45 -2.07 -13.23
N LEU A 116 -13.60 -2.57 -12.01
CA LEU A 116 -13.54 -1.79 -10.79
C LEU A 116 -12.09 -1.63 -10.33
N ALA A 117 -11.58 -0.41 -10.45
CA ALA A 117 -10.24 -0.01 -10.01
C ALA A 117 -10.30 1.09 -8.93
N SER A 118 -11.39 1.15 -8.16
CA SER A 118 -11.67 2.21 -7.19
C SER A 118 -10.91 2.05 -5.85
N GLY A 119 -10.14 0.96 -5.70
CA GLY A 119 -9.31 0.70 -4.53
C GLY A 119 -10.05 0.09 -3.35
N TYR A 120 -9.31 -0.10 -2.25
CA TYR A 120 -9.69 -0.85 -1.04
C TYR A 120 -11.09 -0.53 -0.51
N THR A 121 -11.41 0.75 -0.34
CA THR A 121 -12.70 1.18 0.22
C THR A 121 -13.80 1.18 -0.83
N TRP A 122 -13.53 1.77 -1.99
CA TRP A 122 -14.60 2.17 -2.91
C TRP A 122 -15.06 1.07 -3.86
N SER A 123 -14.24 0.05 -4.11
CA SER A 123 -14.66 -1.10 -4.93
C SER A 123 -15.73 -1.95 -4.23
N PRO A 124 -15.51 -2.43 -2.98
CA PRO A 124 -16.57 -3.12 -2.25
C PRO A 124 -17.76 -2.22 -1.93
N HIS A 125 -17.53 -0.93 -1.64
CA HIS A 125 -18.62 0.02 -1.40
C HIS A 125 -19.56 0.14 -2.62
N LEU A 126 -19.03 0.32 -3.83
CA LEU A 126 -19.83 0.39 -5.06
C LEU A 126 -20.61 -0.91 -5.32
N LEU A 127 -20.00 -2.07 -5.07
CA LEU A 127 -20.67 -3.37 -5.21
C LEU A 127 -21.86 -3.50 -4.23
N LEU A 128 -21.67 -3.11 -2.97
CA LEU A 128 -22.74 -3.09 -1.97
C LEU A 128 -23.85 -2.08 -2.32
N LEU A 129 -23.48 -0.87 -2.78
CA LEU A 129 -24.44 0.14 -3.25
C LEU A 129 -25.27 -0.32 -4.45
N SER A 130 -24.76 -1.30 -5.21
CA SER A 130 -25.41 -1.79 -6.43
C SER A 130 -26.41 -2.95 -6.18
N ALA A 131 -26.84 -3.16 -4.94
CA ALA A 131 -27.82 -4.19 -4.58
C ALA A 131 -29.12 -4.10 -5.40
N ASN A 132 -29.69 -5.23 -5.78
CA ASN A 132 -30.97 -5.36 -6.51
C ASN A 132 -31.75 -6.61 -6.03
N ASP A 133 -32.91 -6.88 -6.62
CA ASP A 133 -33.79 -7.97 -6.17
C ASP A 133 -33.13 -9.36 -6.22
N ARG A 134 -32.26 -9.61 -7.21
CA ARG A 134 -31.52 -10.88 -7.35
C ARG A 134 -30.25 -10.93 -6.50
N PHE A 135 -29.73 -9.77 -6.09
CA PHE A 135 -28.53 -9.57 -5.29
C PHE A 135 -28.80 -8.53 -4.18
N PRO A 136 -29.66 -8.86 -3.19
CA PRO A 136 -30.15 -7.89 -2.21
C PRO A 136 -29.06 -7.38 -1.26
N GLN A 137 -27.92 -8.06 -1.20
CA GLN A 137 -26.76 -7.67 -0.40
C GLN A 137 -25.64 -7.03 -1.22
N GLY A 138 -25.90 -6.65 -2.48
CA GLY A 138 -24.90 -6.08 -3.40
C GLY A 138 -24.50 -7.02 -4.52
N LEU A 139 -24.07 -6.46 -5.64
CA LEU A 139 -23.56 -7.24 -6.78
C LEU A 139 -22.25 -7.96 -6.42
N ALA A 140 -21.98 -9.07 -7.12
CA ALA A 140 -20.84 -9.94 -6.87
C ALA A 140 -20.76 -10.49 -5.44
N ASN A 141 -21.90 -10.56 -4.73
CA ASN A 141 -21.94 -10.87 -3.30
C ASN A 141 -22.78 -12.11 -2.96
N LYS A 142 -22.93 -13.09 -3.85
CA LYS A 142 -23.60 -14.36 -3.45
C LYS A 142 -22.89 -15.07 -2.31
N SER A 143 -21.56 -14.97 -2.25
CA SER A 143 -20.74 -15.48 -1.14
C SER A 143 -20.91 -14.70 0.17
N GLY A 144 -21.53 -13.52 0.14
CA GLY A 144 -21.54 -12.59 1.26
C GLY A 144 -20.15 -12.03 1.61
N CYS A 145 -19.14 -12.20 0.74
CA CYS A 145 -17.76 -11.82 0.98
C CYS A 145 -17.39 -10.39 0.56
N VAL A 146 -18.25 -9.68 -0.19
CA VAL A 146 -18.00 -8.27 -0.52
C VAL A 146 -17.98 -7.44 0.76
N GLY A 147 -16.91 -6.66 0.91
CA GLY A 147 -16.60 -5.87 2.08
C GLY A 147 -16.07 -6.69 3.26
N ARG A 148 -15.86 -8.01 3.16
CA ARG A 148 -15.25 -8.82 4.23
C ARG A 148 -13.75 -8.97 4.06
N TYR A 149 -13.08 -9.49 5.09
CA TYR A 149 -11.63 -9.69 5.12
C TYR A 149 -10.86 -8.38 4.92
N MET A 150 -11.41 -7.27 5.42
CA MET A 150 -10.77 -5.96 5.40
C MET A 150 -9.48 -6.01 6.22
N THR A 151 -8.33 -5.85 5.56
CA THR A 151 -7.02 -6.08 6.18
C THR A 151 -5.96 -5.09 5.70
N GLY A 152 -4.75 -5.28 6.16
CA GLY A 152 -3.52 -4.58 5.85
C GLY A 152 -2.41 -5.34 6.56
N HIS A 153 -1.36 -4.65 6.98
CA HIS A 153 -0.32 -5.31 7.76
C HIS A 153 0.14 -4.47 8.95
N GLY A 154 0.32 -5.15 10.08
CA GLY A 154 0.77 -4.54 11.31
C GLY A 154 2.23 -4.12 11.23
N TRP A 155 2.66 -3.31 12.19
CA TRP A 155 4.05 -2.91 12.30
C TRP A 155 4.48 -2.64 13.73
N VAL A 156 5.76 -2.95 13.99
CA VAL A 156 6.51 -2.48 15.16
C VAL A 156 7.59 -1.55 14.66
N THR A 157 7.79 -0.41 15.33
CA THR A 157 8.85 0.54 14.99
C THR A 157 9.72 0.83 16.19
N ALA A 158 10.97 1.18 15.94
CA ALA A 158 11.86 1.66 16.98
C ALA A 158 12.80 2.75 16.47
N GLN A 159 13.40 3.48 17.38
CA GLN A 159 14.59 4.27 17.10
C GLN A 159 15.84 3.53 17.59
N MET A 160 16.94 3.69 16.87
CA MET A 160 18.23 3.12 17.19
C MET A 160 19.28 4.23 17.18
N GLU A 161 20.03 4.38 18.27
CA GLU A 161 21.24 5.19 18.31
C GLU A 161 22.42 4.36 17.82
N VAL A 162 23.28 4.96 16.98
CA VAL A 162 24.53 4.35 16.52
C VAL A 162 25.71 5.27 16.87
N PRO A 163 26.89 4.71 17.20
CA PRO A 163 28.06 5.50 17.58
C PRO A 163 28.80 6.11 16.37
N HIS A 164 28.09 6.29 15.24
CA HIS A 164 28.65 6.72 13.97
C HIS A 164 28.01 8.02 13.52
N ALA A 165 28.81 8.91 12.91
CA ALA A 165 28.27 10.05 12.20
C ALA A 165 27.46 9.56 11.00
N ILE A 166 26.17 9.93 10.92
CA ILE A 166 25.32 9.59 9.77
C ILE A 166 24.89 10.80 8.94
N TYR A 167 25.06 12.04 9.42
CA TYR A 167 24.64 13.27 8.71
C TYR A 167 23.16 13.22 8.25
N PRO A 168 22.20 13.47 9.15
CA PRO A 168 20.79 13.27 8.87
C PRO A 168 20.27 14.16 7.74
N GLY A 169 19.38 13.60 6.94
CA GLY A 169 18.57 14.30 5.95
C GLY A 169 19.00 14.12 4.49
N MET A 170 19.88 13.17 4.16
CA MET A 170 20.36 12.97 2.77
C MET A 170 19.30 12.38 1.82
N ASN A 171 18.50 11.41 2.29
CA ASN A 171 17.43 10.78 1.50
C ASN A 171 16.50 9.94 2.41
N GLU A 172 15.73 10.61 3.26
CA GLU A 172 14.89 9.98 4.30
C GLU A 172 13.85 8.99 3.75
N THR A 173 13.57 9.04 2.45
CA THR A 173 12.61 8.13 1.80
C THR A 173 13.22 6.82 1.32
N HIS A 174 14.55 6.72 1.22
CA HIS A 174 15.22 5.47 0.86
C HIS A 174 15.57 4.70 2.14
N ALA A 175 15.15 3.44 2.20
CA ALA A 175 15.45 2.55 3.31
C ALA A 175 16.43 1.46 2.88
N LEU A 176 17.15 0.89 3.83
CA LEU A 176 17.59 -0.49 3.75
C LEU A 176 16.39 -1.42 4.02
N ILE A 177 16.38 -2.57 3.36
CA ILE A 177 15.43 -3.65 3.62
C ILE A 177 16.18 -4.98 3.75
N SER A 178 15.77 -5.81 4.70
CA SER A 178 16.14 -7.22 4.78
C SER A 178 14.93 -8.10 4.49
N ARG A 179 15.16 -9.16 3.73
CA ARG A 179 14.14 -10.18 3.41
C ARG A 179 14.31 -11.47 4.21
N LYS A 180 15.21 -11.47 5.21
CA LYS A 180 15.55 -12.66 6.00
C LYS A 180 14.32 -13.40 6.57
N TYR A 181 13.27 -12.66 6.92
CA TYR A 181 12.06 -13.19 7.56
C TYR A 181 10.81 -13.14 6.66
N PHE A 182 10.97 -12.96 5.34
CA PHE A 182 9.84 -12.98 4.38
C PHE A 182 9.20 -14.36 4.26
N ARG A 183 9.98 -15.39 4.56
CA ARG A 183 9.56 -16.79 4.68
C ARG A 183 9.86 -17.20 6.12
N CYS A 184 8.88 -17.76 6.80
CA CYS A 184 9.04 -18.33 8.14
C CYS A 184 8.34 -19.68 8.18
N ASP A 185 8.93 -20.63 8.92
CA ASP A 185 8.28 -21.92 9.11
C ASP A 185 7.01 -21.76 9.96
N PRO A 186 5.92 -22.51 9.67
CA PRO A 186 4.67 -22.43 10.43
C PRO A 186 4.83 -22.72 11.93
N GLY A 187 5.87 -23.46 12.32
CA GLY A 187 6.18 -23.79 13.71
C GLY A 187 6.85 -22.65 14.50
N LYS A 188 7.28 -21.57 13.86
CA LYS A 188 7.88 -20.41 14.57
C LYS A 188 6.82 -19.65 15.35
N PRO A 189 7.15 -19.03 16.50
CA PRO A 189 6.21 -18.27 17.32
C PRO A 189 5.82 -16.91 16.71
N PHE A 190 6.39 -16.55 15.55
CA PHE A 190 6.16 -15.30 14.83
C PHE A 190 5.69 -15.57 13.39
N VAL A 191 5.02 -14.58 12.80
CA VAL A 191 4.65 -14.60 11.38
C VAL A 191 5.68 -13.86 10.53
N ARG A 192 5.65 -14.11 9.21
CA ARG A 192 6.56 -13.45 8.25
C ARG A 192 6.52 -11.94 8.40
N HIS A 193 7.68 -11.31 8.28
CA HIS A 193 7.80 -9.86 8.35
C HIS A 193 8.98 -9.35 7.52
N ASP A 194 8.91 -8.07 7.14
CA ASP A 194 10.08 -7.35 6.64
C ASP A 194 10.89 -6.73 7.79
N LEU A 195 12.07 -6.23 7.45
CA LEU A 195 12.86 -5.37 8.32
C LEU A 195 13.39 -4.21 7.52
N ARG A 196 13.24 -3.00 8.04
CA ARG A 196 13.67 -1.78 7.38
C ARG A 196 14.42 -0.87 8.31
N ILE A 197 15.40 -0.19 7.72
CA ILE A 197 16.22 0.81 8.37
C ILE A 197 16.21 2.07 7.51
N TRP A 198 15.73 3.16 8.07
CA TRP A 198 15.91 4.50 7.50
C TRP A 198 16.84 5.30 8.40
N GLU A 199 17.44 6.33 7.84
CA GLU A 199 17.90 7.43 8.68
C GLU A 199 16.73 8.05 9.48
N SER A 200 17.04 8.71 10.59
CA SER A 200 16.12 9.57 11.30
C SER A 200 16.50 11.03 11.05
N GLY A 201 15.50 11.90 10.92
CA GLY A 201 15.70 13.36 10.96
C GLY A 201 16.02 13.90 12.36
N ALA A 202 16.12 13.04 13.37
CA ALA A 202 16.52 13.43 14.71
C ALA A 202 17.88 14.15 14.68
N ASN A 203 18.01 15.22 15.48
CA ASN A 203 19.18 16.08 15.55
C ASN A 203 19.54 16.85 14.27
N ARG A 204 18.70 16.81 13.23
CA ARG A 204 18.94 17.54 11.98
C ARG A 204 18.84 19.05 12.14
N GLU A 205 17.97 19.53 13.02
CA GLU A 205 17.72 20.95 13.21
C GLU A 205 18.47 21.51 14.44
N PRO A 206 18.80 22.82 14.44
CA PRO A 206 19.28 23.50 15.65
C PRO A 206 18.21 23.44 16.74
N GLN A 207 18.64 23.31 18.00
CA GLN A 207 17.76 23.30 19.16
C GLN A 207 18.08 24.51 20.01
N LEU A 208 17.09 25.39 20.23
CA LEU A 208 17.28 26.63 20.99
C LEU A 208 17.60 26.40 22.47
N LYS A 209 17.48 25.17 22.97
CA LYS A 209 17.77 24.83 24.35
C LYS A 209 18.68 23.63 24.45
N ASP A 210 19.57 23.65 25.42
CA ASP A 210 20.36 22.47 25.80
C ASP A 210 19.49 21.44 26.58
N LYS A 211 20.13 20.35 27.04
CA LYS A 211 19.45 19.30 27.81
C LYS A 211 18.98 19.76 29.20
N GLN A 212 19.54 20.84 29.71
CA GLN A 212 19.21 21.45 30.99
C GLN A 212 18.13 22.53 30.84
N GLY A 213 17.73 22.86 29.61
CA GLY A 213 16.72 23.85 29.29
C GLY A 213 17.25 25.28 29.13
N ASN A 214 18.58 25.48 29.20
CA ASN A 214 19.20 26.78 29.00
C ASN A 214 19.14 27.19 27.53
N LEU A 215 18.92 28.47 27.27
CA LEU A 215 18.88 29.00 25.91
C LEU A 215 20.29 28.95 25.28
N LEU A 216 20.37 28.40 24.06
CA LEU A 216 21.57 28.40 23.23
C LEU A 216 21.42 29.43 22.11
N LEU A 217 22.41 30.32 21.96
CA LEU A 217 22.44 31.36 20.93
C LEU A 217 23.81 31.37 20.23
N GLY A 218 23.87 31.94 19.03
CA GLY A 218 25.11 32.16 18.29
C GLY A 218 25.96 30.89 18.15
N ASP A 219 27.23 30.99 18.56
CA ASP A 219 28.21 29.90 18.43
C ASP A 219 27.89 28.69 19.30
N ASP A 220 27.28 28.87 20.47
CA ASP A 220 26.91 27.75 21.34
C ASP A 220 25.82 26.89 20.71
N LEU A 221 24.83 27.52 20.05
CA LEU A 221 23.81 26.83 19.27
C LEU A 221 24.43 26.04 18.11
N LEU A 222 25.36 26.67 17.37
CA LEU A 222 26.03 26.02 16.24
C LEU A 222 26.93 24.86 16.69
N LYS A 223 27.63 25.01 17.83
CA LYS A 223 28.48 23.98 18.43
C LYS A 223 27.65 22.78 18.88
N ASP A 224 26.56 23.00 19.61
CA ASP A 224 25.63 21.94 20.01
C ASP A 224 25.08 21.21 18.78
N TRP A 225 24.57 21.97 17.80
CA TRP A 225 23.96 21.38 16.62
C TRP A 225 24.93 20.52 15.82
N ARG A 226 26.13 21.04 15.51
CA ARG A 226 27.18 20.28 14.80
C ARG A 226 27.57 19.04 15.60
N SER A 227 27.80 19.17 16.90
CA SER A 227 28.16 18.06 17.77
C SER A 227 27.10 16.95 17.74
N ARG A 228 25.82 17.28 17.86
CA ARG A 228 24.73 16.28 17.77
C ARG A 228 24.61 15.62 16.40
N ALA A 229 24.90 16.36 15.33
CA ALA A 229 24.83 15.84 13.96
C ALA A 229 26.00 14.90 13.60
N THR A 230 27.15 15.04 14.28
CA THR A 230 28.39 14.31 13.94
C THR A 230 28.87 13.32 15.01
N SER A 231 28.47 13.46 16.28
CA SER A 231 28.94 12.57 17.35
C SER A 231 28.25 11.21 17.36
N LYS A 232 26.96 11.17 17.03
CA LYS A 232 26.13 9.95 17.01
C LYS A 232 25.04 10.05 15.95
N GLY A 233 24.59 8.91 15.48
CA GLY A 233 23.49 8.80 14.53
C GLY A 233 22.23 8.26 15.17
N THR A 234 21.07 8.62 14.62
CA THR A 234 19.80 7.96 14.93
C THR A 234 19.18 7.40 13.67
N ALA A 235 18.75 6.15 13.73
CA ALA A 235 18.03 5.46 12.67
C ALA A 235 16.63 5.09 13.13
N ARG A 236 15.73 4.91 12.17
CA ARG A 236 14.39 4.35 12.40
C ARG A 236 14.37 2.92 11.90
N LEU A 237 13.97 2.02 12.79
CA LEU A 237 13.72 0.62 12.50
C LEU A 237 12.21 0.42 12.31
N ARG A 238 11.83 -0.45 11.36
CA ARG A 238 10.45 -0.96 11.27
C ARG A 238 10.45 -2.41 10.83
N GLY A 239 9.54 -3.18 11.42
CA GLY A 239 9.19 -4.51 10.96
C GLY A 239 7.71 -4.51 10.63
N TYR A 240 7.39 -4.62 9.34
CA TYR A 240 6.04 -4.84 8.88
C TYR A 240 5.76 -6.33 8.91
N PHE A 241 4.70 -6.77 9.61
CA PHE A 241 4.37 -8.18 9.76
C PHE A 241 3.01 -8.49 9.18
N ASP A 242 2.89 -9.68 8.59
CA ASP A 242 1.65 -10.12 7.98
C ASP A 242 0.55 -10.33 9.02
N THR A 243 -0.70 -10.22 8.60
CA THR A 243 -1.86 -10.39 9.47
C THR A 243 -2.85 -11.31 8.79
N HIS A 244 -3.31 -12.33 9.52
CA HIS A 244 -4.38 -13.19 9.02
C HIS A 244 -5.69 -12.38 8.98
N PRO A 245 -6.37 -12.28 7.82
CA PRO A 245 -7.58 -11.46 7.73
C PRO A 245 -8.77 -12.14 8.40
N ASP A 246 -9.34 -11.47 9.40
CA ASP A 246 -10.59 -11.90 10.03
C ASP A 246 -11.76 -11.71 9.05
N ARG A 247 -12.59 -12.74 8.87
CA ARG A 247 -13.78 -12.71 8.00
C ARG A 247 -14.79 -11.61 8.37
N GLU A 248 -14.88 -11.30 9.66
CA GLU A 248 -15.78 -10.30 10.21
C GLU A 248 -15.12 -8.91 10.29
N SER A 249 -13.86 -8.75 9.86
CA SER A 249 -13.34 -7.44 9.46
C SER A 249 -14.09 -6.97 8.22
N ARG A 250 -14.94 -5.95 8.38
CA ARG A 250 -15.98 -5.66 7.40
C ARG A 250 -16.13 -4.17 7.09
N LEU A 251 -16.34 -3.88 5.81
CA LEU A 251 -16.93 -2.66 5.30
C LEU A 251 -18.44 -2.85 5.16
N THR A 252 -19.20 -1.98 5.80
CA THR A 252 -20.66 -1.89 5.68
C THR A 252 -21.08 -0.51 5.19
N LEU A 253 -22.31 -0.40 4.72
CA LEU A 253 -22.93 0.88 4.38
C LEU A 253 -23.54 1.51 5.65
N ASP A 254 -23.11 2.72 6.00
CA ASP A 254 -23.65 3.48 7.13
C ASP A 254 -24.82 4.36 6.67
N THR A 255 -26.05 3.94 6.97
CA THR A 255 -27.25 4.67 6.56
C THR A 255 -27.50 5.94 7.36
N SER A 256 -26.80 6.13 8.48
CA SER A 256 -26.85 7.34 9.30
C SER A 256 -25.87 8.42 8.83
N ASN A 257 -24.88 8.05 8.01
CA ASN A 257 -23.89 8.96 7.45
C ASN A 257 -23.91 8.88 5.93
N ARG A 258 -24.50 9.88 5.27
CA ARG A 258 -24.68 9.91 3.82
C ARG A 258 -23.84 10.98 3.16
N ASN A 259 -23.44 10.75 1.91
CA ASN A 259 -22.83 11.78 1.09
C ASN A 259 -23.88 12.79 0.57
N ALA A 260 -23.44 13.82 -0.14
CA ALA A 260 -24.32 14.83 -0.75
C ALA A 260 -25.31 14.31 -1.79
N PHE A 261 -25.23 13.03 -2.15
CA PHE A 261 -26.14 12.35 -3.08
C PHE A 261 -27.04 11.34 -2.38
N GLU A 262 -27.06 11.32 -1.04
CA GLU A 262 -27.80 10.38 -0.20
C GLU A 262 -27.27 8.94 -0.24
N ASP A 263 -26.09 8.68 -0.83
CA ASP A 263 -25.49 7.34 -0.70
C ASP A 263 -24.93 7.14 0.70
N PRO A 264 -25.17 6.00 1.35
CA PRO A 264 -24.56 5.68 2.64
C PRO A 264 -23.04 5.56 2.50
N MET A 265 -22.32 6.19 3.43
CA MET A 265 -20.85 6.18 3.48
C MET A 265 -20.32 4.83 3.98
N PRO A 266 -19.10 4.43 3.58
CA PRO A 266 -18.51 3.19 4.08
C PRO A 266 -18.12 3.32 5.56
N LYS A 267 -18.46 2.31 6.36
CA LYS A 267 -17.97 2.11 7.72
C LYS A 267 -17.12 0.86 7.76
N ILE A 268 -15.86 0.99 8.15
CA ILE A 268 -14.90 -0.12 8.22
C ILE A 268 -14.66 -0.48 9.67
N ALA A 269 -14.94 -1.73 10.03
CA ALA A 269 -14.59 -2.31 11.31
C ALA A 269 -13.48 -3.35 11.09
N HIS A 270 -12.38 -3.20 11.82
CA HIS A 270 -11.30 -4.17 11.83
C HIS A 270 -11.39 -5.06 13.06
N ARG A 271 -11.16 -6.34 12.84
CA ARG A 271 -11.08 -7.38 13.87
C ARG A 271 -9.81 -8.17 13.62
N MET A 272 -9.26 -8.67 14.71
CA MET A 272 -8.15 -9.60 14.66
C MET A 272 -8.70 -10.95 15.08
N ASP A 273 -8.48 -11.97 14.26
CA ASP A 273 -8.98 -13.31 14.55
C ASP A 273 -8.12 -14.02 15.60
N SER A 274 -8.54 -15.22 16.02
CA SER A 274 -7.80 -16.00 17.03
C SER A 274 -6.39 -16.39 16.57
N ALA A 275 -6.19 -16.65 15.27
CA ALA A 275 -4.89 -16.98 14.71
C ALA A 275 -3.92 -15.80 14.81
N ALA A 276 -4.33 -14.60 14.40
CA ALA A 276 -3.51 -13.40 14.53
C ALA A 276 -3.29 -13.00 16.01
N GLN A 277 -4.33 -13.08 16.85
CA GLN A 277 -4.22 -12.80 18.29
C GLN A 277 -3.17 -13.68 18.98
N SER A 278 -3.20 -14.98 18.74
CA SER A 278 -2.29 -15.93 19.39
C SER A 278 -0.82 -15.76 18.97
N ARG A 279 -0.57 -15.29 17.74
CA ARG A 279 0.79 -15.10 17.20
C ARG A 279 1.37 -13.71 17.46
N MET A 280 0.55 -12.74 17.78
CA MET A 280 0.99 -11.35 17.92
C MET A 280 2.03 -11.14 19.03
N PRO A 281 1.90 -11.69 20.25
CA PRO A 281 2.94 -11.52 21.28
C PRO A 281 4.29 -12.07 20.83
N GLY A 282 4.32 -13.28 20.26
CA GLY A 282 5.54 -13.90 19.75
C GLY A 282 6.14 -13.16 18.55
N THR A 283 5.29 -12.63 17.67
CA THR A 283 5.71 -11.78 16.54
C THR A 283 6.34 -10.48 17.01
N ARG A 284 5.69 -9.80 17.95
CA ARG A 284 6.19 -8.55 18.53
C ARG A 284 7.52 -8.79 19.24
N GLN A 285 7.60 -9.79 20.11
CA GLN A 285 8.83 -10.10 20.84
C GLN A 285 9.97 -10.40 19.87
N HIS A 286 9.72 -11.24 18.86
CA HIS A 286 10.74 -11.55 17.85
C HIS A 286 11.26 -10.30 17.13
N ILE A 287 10.39 -9.41 16.68
CA ILE A 287 10.80 -8.17 16.00
C ILE A 287 11.61 -7.26 16.94
N VAL A 288 11.23 -7.18 18.22
CA VAL A 288 11.98 -6.42 19.23
C VAL A 288 13.37 -7.03 19.47
N ASP A 289 13.48 -8.35 19.61
CA ASP A 289 14.76 -9.04 19.77
C ASP A 289 15.68 -8.79 18.57
N VAL A 290 15.11 -8.79 17.37
CA VAL A 290 15.83 -8.43 16.14
C VAL A 290 16.29 -6.97 16.19
N PHE A 291 15.44 -6.03 16.58
CA PHE A 291 15.83 -4.62 16.73
C PHE A 291 16.94 -4.43 17.76
N GLU A 292 16.89 -5.14 18.88
CA GLU A 292 17.96 -5.12 19.87
C GLU A 292 19.27 -5.65 19.31
N SER A 293 19.22 -6.77 18.58
CA SER A 293 20.39 -7.34 17.91
C SER A 293 21.00 -6.35 16.91
N LEU A 294 20.18 -5.71 16.06
CA LEU A 294 20.61 -4.69 15.11
C LEU A 294 21.26 -3.49 15.80
N ALA A 295 20.70 -3.05 16.93
CA ALA A 295 21.24 -1.93 17.69
C ALA A 295 22.60 -2.26 18.32
N LYS A 296 22.68 -3.39 19.03
CA LYS A 296 23.90 -3.81 19.75
C LYS A 296 25.02 -4.30 18.82
N ALA A 297 24.70 -4.63 17.56
CA ALA A 297 25.61 -5.20 16.56
C ALA A 297 26.97 -4.48 16.43
N ASN A 298 26.99 -3.17 16.63
CA ASN A 298 28.21 -2.38 16.60
C ASN A 298 28.15 -1.23 17.62
N ASN A 299 27.92 -1.58 18.88
CA ASN A 299 27.92 -0.67 20.04
C ASN A 299 26.86 0.45 19.99
N GLY A 300 25.73 0.19 19.33
CA GLY A 300 24.56 1.06 19.35
C GLY A 300 23.59 0.72 20.48
N LYS A 301 22.49 1.48 20.53
CA LYS A 301 21.45 1.35 21.55
C LYS A 301 20.06 1.36 20.91
N LEU A 302 19.21 0.42 21.32
CA LEU A 302 17.79 0.51 21.03
C LEU A 302 17.18 1.58 21.94
N LEU A 303 16.43 2.49 21.34
CA LEU A 303 15.74 3.56 22.05
C LEU A 303 14.27 3.15 22.24
N ARG A 304 13.33 4.03 21.88
CA ARG A 304 11.91 3.78 22.04
C ARG A 304 11.41 2.78 21.00
N VAL A 305 10.70 1.74 21.47
CA VAL A 305 9.89 0.82 20.67
C VAL A 305 8.42 1.28 20.74
N THR A 306 7.70 1.16 19.64
CA THR A 306 6.28 1.54 19.55
C THR A 306 5.55 0.61 18.59
N ASP A 307 4.37 0.16 19.02
CA ASP A 307 3.46 -0.64 18.20
C ASP A 307 2.56 0.26 17.36
N GLY A 308 2.24 -0.17 16.14
CA GLY A 308 1.33 0.56 15.26
C GLY A 308 -0.11 0.52 15.75
N PRO A 309 -0.81 1.66 15.84
CA PRO A 309 -2.21 1.69 16.27
C PRO A 309 -3.20 1.31 15.15
N TYR A 310 -2.70 1.03 13.95
CA TYR A 310 -3.48 0.66 12.77
C TYR A 310 -2.65 -0.21 11.82
N GLN A 311 -3.31 -0.81 10.84
CA GLN A 311 -2.67 -1.57 9.77
C GLN A 311 -2.27 -0.65 8.61
N ASP A 312 -1.03 -0.77 8.13
CA ASP A 312 -0.53 -0.09 6.94
C ASP A 312 -0.94 -0.87 5.67
N HIS A 313 -0.95 -0.17 4.52
CA HIS A 313 -1.22 -0.73 3.18
C HIS A 313 -2.48 -1.61 3.09
N PRO A 314 -3.66 -0.97 3.03
CA PRO A 314 -4.92 -1.69 3.10
C PRO A 314 -5.16 -2.61 1.90
N ALA A 315 -5.78 -3.76 2.15
CA ALA A 315 -6.01 -4.87 1.23
C ALA A 315 -7.29 -5.64 1.60
N GLY A 316 -7.87 -6.37 0.64
CA GLY A 316 -9.09 -7.15 0.86
C GLY A 316 -10.39 -6.37 0.64
N GLY A 317 -11.53 -6.96 0.99
CA GLY A 317 -12.86 -6.44 0.68
C GLY A 317 -13.48 -7.00 -0.61
N CYS A 318 -12.69 -7.52 -1.54
CA CYS A 318 -13.15 -8.25 -2.73
C CYS A 318 -12.22 -9.44 -3.03
N ARG A 319 -11.85 -10.21 -1.99
CA ARG A 319 -10.75 -11.18 -2.05
C ARG A 319 -10.89 -12.16 -3.23
N MET A 320 -9.76 -12.48 -3.85
CA MET A 320 -9.69 -13.55 -4.84
C MET A 320 -9.66 -14.93 -4.16
N GLY A 321 -10.19 -15.93 -4.85
CA GLY A 321 -10.19 -17.32 -4.41
C GLY A 321 -10.66 -18.27 -5.51
N THR A 322 -10.47 -19.57 -5.30
CA THR A 322 -10.94 -20.61 -6.23
C THR A 322 -12.35 -21.09 -5.91
N ASP A 323 -12.82 -20.84 -4.69
CA ASP A 323 -14.17 -21.21 -4.25
C ASP A 323 -15.10 -19.99 -4.32
N PRO A 324 -16.14 -20.01 -5.18
CA PRO A 324 -17.10 -18.92 -5.31
C PRO A 324 -17.99 -18.73 -4.07
N ALA A 325 -18.10 -19.71 -3.16
CA ALA A 325 -18.81 -19.55 -1.90
C ALA A 325 -18.01 -18.75 -0.87
N GLU A 326 -16.69 -18.71 -1.02
CA GLU A 326 -15.77 -18.11 -0.07
C GLU A 326 -15.03 -16.87 -0.63
N SER A 327 -15.23 -16.49 -1.88
CA SER A 327 -14.51 -15.37 -2.48
C SER A 327 -15.39 -14.53 -3.39
N VAL A 328 -14.89 -13.35 -3.77
CA VAL A 328 -15.62 -12.42 -4.66
C VAL A 328 -15.16 -12.59 -6.10
N THR A 329 -13.86 -12.84 -6.28
CA THR A 329 -13.23 -12.93 -7.59
C THR A 329 -12.40 -14.20 -7.76
N ASP A 330 -12.20 -14.61 -9.00
CA ASP A 330 -11.20 -15.60 -9.38
C ASP A 330 -9.78 -15.02 -9.30
N SER A 331 -8.77 -15.83 -9.65
CA SER A 331 -7.37 -15.40 -9.63
C SER A 331 -7.02 -14.30 -10.66
N PHE A 332 -7.87 -14.03 -11.65
CA PHE A 332 -7.70 -12.93 -12.61
C PHE A 332 -8.52 -11.69 -12.22
N GLY A 333 -9.18 -11.70 -11.07
CA GLY A 333 -10.01 -10.59 -10.60
C GLY A 333 -11.39 -10.54 -11.24
N ARG A 334 -11.80 -11.53 -12.04
CA ARG A 334 -13.17 -11.62 -12.56
C ARG A 334 -14.09 -12.07 -11.44
N THR A 335 -15.26 -11.45 -11.30
CA THR A 335 -16.21 -11.86 -10.25
C THR A 335 -16.82 -13.21 -10.60
N HIS A 336 -17.08 -14.04 -9.58
CA HIS A 336 -17.70 -15.35 -9.78
C HIS A 336 -19.15 -15.23 -10.27
N ASP A 337 -19.83 -14.15 -9.89
CA ASP A 337 -21.24 -13.95 -10.17
C ASP A 337 -21.52 -13.31 -11.53
N HIS A 338 -20.57 -12.56 -12.10
CA HIS A 338 -20.77 -11.76 -13.30
C HIS A 338 -19.57 -11.88 -14.24
N GLU A 339 -19.73 -12.63 -15.33
CA GLU A 339 -18.63 -12.93 -16.28
C GLU A 339 -17.94 -11.70 -16.89
N ASN A 340 -18.65 -10.56 -16.92
CA ASN A 340 -18.17 -9.31 -17.50
C ASN A 340 -17.79 -8.22 -16.50
N LEU A 341 -17.68 -8.56 -15.21
CA LEU A 341 -17.26 -7.66 -14.15
C LEU A 341 -15.94 -8.13 -13.55
N LEU A 342 -14.98 -7.21 -13.44
CA LEU A 342 -13.69 -7.44 -12.81
C LEU A 342 -13.46 -6.45 -11.66
N VAL A 343 -12.73 -6.89 -10.64
CA VAL A 343 -12.16 -6.05 -9.58
C VAL A 343 -10.64 -6.20 -9.62
N VAL A 344 -9.90 -5.10 -9.50
CA VAL A 344 -8.44 -5.11 -9.59
C VAL A 344 -7.76 -4.32 -8.47
N GLY A 345 -6.51 -4.67 -8.19
CA GLY A 345 -5.66 -3.98 -7.21
C GLY A 345 -5.88 -4.44 -5.77
N ALA A 346 -5.75 -3.51 -4.81
CA ALA A 346 -5.81 -3.78 -3.37
C ALA A 346 -7.00 -4.67 -2.91
N PRO A 347 -8.23 -4.51 -3.44
CA PRO A 347 -9.38 -5.26 -2.95
C PRO A 347 -9.29 -6.77 -3.12
N THR A 348 -8.53 -7.25 -4.12
CA THR A 348 -8.48 -8.67 -4.46
C THR A 348 -7.49 -9.46 -3.62
N LEU A 349 -6.64 -8.80 -2.83
CA LEU A 349 -5.61 -9.49 -2.05
C LEU A 349 -6.22 -10.32 -0.90
N PRO A 350 -5.88 -11.62 -0.79
CA PRO A 350 -6.30 -12.46 0.33
C PRO A 350 -5.57 -12.19 1.64
N THR A 351 -4.45 -11.47 1.61
CA THR A 351 -3.63 -11.09 2.78
C THR A 351 -2.96 -9.74 2.55
N GLY A 352 -2.71 -8.95 3.59
CA GLY A 352 -1.94 -7.70 3.50
C GLY A 352 -0.44 -7.91 3.19
N GLY A 353 0.11 -9.08 3.52
CA GLY A 353 1.54 -9.35 3.35
C GLY A 353 2.38 -8.59 4.37
N CYS A 354 3.68 -8.45 4.13
CA CYS A 354 4.60 -7.75 5.04
C CYS A 354 5.40 -6.65 4.34
N THR A 355 4.94 -6.18 3.19
CA THR A 355 5.63 -5.17 2.37
C THR A 355 4.62 -4.25 1.69
N ASN A 356 5.04 -3.05 1.28
CA ASN A 356 4.18 -2.13 0.52
C ASN A 356 3.52 -2.83 -0.69
N GLY A 357 2.19 -2.80 -0.75
CA GLY A 357 1.41 -3.60 -1.72
C GLY A 357 1.33 -3.04 -3.14
N THR A 358 1.65 -1.76 -3.39
CA THR A 358 1.37 -1.10 -4.69
C THR A 358 1.97 -1.82 -5.90
N LEU A 359 3.20 -2.35 -5.78
CA LEU A 359 3.82 -3.09 -6.89
C LEU A 359 3.03 -4.38 -7.21
N THR A 360 2.57 -5.09 -6.18
CA THR A 360 1.70 -6.26 -6.33
C THR A 360 0.36 -5.88 -6.93
N PHE A 361 -0.22 -4.75 -6.53
CA PHE A 361 -1.49 -4.26 -7.09
C PHE A 361 -1.35 -4.02 -8.60
N VAL A 362 -0.27 -3.35 -9.01
CA VAL A 362 0.03 -3.13 -10.44
C VAL A 362 0.25 -4.44 -11.18
N ALA A 363 1.03 -5.38 -10.61
CA ALA A 363 1.30 -6.66 -11.24
C ALA A 363 0.02 -7.48 -11.46
N LEU A 364 -0.88 -7.53 -10.46
CA LEU A 364 -2.17 -8.20 -10.57
C LEU A 364 -3.06 -7.52 -11.60
N THR A 365 -3.16 -6.18 -11.59
CA THR A 365 -3.95 -5.43 -12.58
C THR A 365 -3.46 -5.66 -14.00
N LEU A 366 -2.14 -5.67 -14.24
CA LEU A 366 -1.58 -5.97 -15.56
C LEU A 366 -1.88 -7.41 -15.99
N ARG A 367 -1.77 -8.38 -15.07
CA ARG A 367 -2.16 -9.78 -15.35
C ARG A 367 -3.64 -9.91 -15.74
N SER A 368 -4.52 -9.22 -15.03
CA SER A 368 -5.96 -9.17 -15.36
C SER A 368 -6.21 -8.53 -16.72
N ALA A 369 -5.51 -7.43 -17.02
CA ALA A 369 -5.63 -6.73 -18.29
C ALA A 369 -5.15 -7.58 -19.48
N ASP A 370 -4.04 -8.31 -19.33
CA ASP A 370 -3.54 -9.22 -20.34
C ASP A 370 -4.54 -10.34 -20.64
N LYS A 371 -5.13 -10.93 -19.58
CA LYS A 371 -6.15 -11.97 -19.74
C LYS A 371 -7.39 -11.46 -20.47
N LEU A 372 -7.88 -10.28 -20.08
CA LEU A 372 -9.02 -9.66 -20.76
C LEU A 372 -8.68 -9.32 -22.23
N SER A 373 -7.46 -8.88 -22.52
CA SER A 373 -7.00 -8.59 -23.88
C SER A 373 -6.98 -9.84 -24.76
N GLU A 374 -6.56 -10.98 -24.23
CA GLU A 374 -6.59 -12.28 -24.91
C GLU A 374 -8.01 -12.65 -25.35
N GLU A 375 -8.98 -12.52 -24.43
CA GLU A 375 -10.40 -12.82 -24.72
C GLU A 375 -10.96 -11.94 -25.85
N TYR A 376 -10.62 -10.65 -25.86
CA TYR A 376 -11.01 -9.75 -26.96
C TYR A 376 -10.38 -10.15 -28.31
N ARG A 377 -9.13 -10.63 -28.33
CA ARG A 377 -8.48 -11.10 -29.56
C ARG A 377 -9.16 -12.36 -30.10
N ILE A 378 -9.44 -13.34 -29.22
CA ILE A 378 -10.11 -14.59 -29.59
C ILE A 378 -11.51 -14.28 -30.14
N ALA A 379 -12.31 -13.49 -29.42
CA ALA A 379 -13.64 -13.09 -29.87
C ALA A 379 -13.63 -12.29 -31.18
N GLY A 380 -12.56 -11.52 -31.44
CA GLY A 380 -12.36 -10.81 -32.70
C GLY A 380 -12.00 -11.73 -33.87
N SER A 381 -11.22 -12.79 -33.62
CA SER A 381 -10.87 -13.80 -34.63
C SER A 381 -12.06 -14.69 -35.02
N ALA A 382 -12.89 -15.08 -34.05
CA ALA A 382 -14.10 -15.88 -34.29
C ALA A 382 -15.23 -15.13 -35.02
N ARG A 383 -15.12 -13.81 -35.19
CA ARG A 383 -16.05 -13.00 -36.00
C ARG A 383 -15.56 -12.76 -37.43
N LYS A 384 -14.32 -13.16 -37.75
CA LYS A 384 -13.68 -12.95 -39.06
C LYS A 384 -13.51 -14.24 -39.87
N GLY A 385 -13.63 -15.41 -39.24
CA GLY A 385 -13.84 -16.69 -39.90
C GLY A 385 -15.31 -17.07 -39.80
#